data_AF-A0A8T1B3I5-F1
#
_entry.id   AF-A0A8T1B3I5-F1
#
_cell.length_a   1.000
_cell.length_b   1.000
_cell.length_c   1.000
_cell.angle_alpha   90.00
_cell.angle_beta   90.00
_cell.angle_gamma   90.00
#
_symmetry.space_group_name_H-M   'P 1'
#
loop_
_entity.id
_entity.type
_entity.pdbx_description
1 polymer ?
#
loop_
_entity_poly.entity_id
_entity_poly.type
_entity_poly.pdbx_seq_one_letter_code
_entity_poly.pdbx_strand_id
1 'polypeptide(L)'
;MVYVSNLSRPSKQKLVAKQYKISLNKLEKHLSSDYKADPHYRFYKGNHMESHLYEGIQPGEFYDKLENALESQKSAYKVNIALGYDLVSKTDDSDTRYFHPNLANTYVFSSPVAINSHADIRKKVISEIRSMELANKLNYPSSGYKLKEITGFKIYIYYRNHALGDREAVIPKIIRDDKQVINFPRTNNKLSMNEIKSVILTLHSTEIL
;
A
#
# COMPACT_ATOMS: atom_id res chain seq x y z
N MET A 1 -0.37 18.17 -22.71
CA MET A 1 1.04 18.58 -22.83
C MET A 1 1.79 18.08 -21.61
N VAL A 2 2.87 17.30 -21.80
CA VAL A 2 3.78 16.90 -20.72
C VAL A 2 5.01 17.80 -20.81
N TYR A 3 5.28 18.56 -19.75
CA TYR A 3 6.44 19.44 -19.71
C TYR A 3 7.63 18.66 -19.13
N VAL A 4 8.65 18.40 -19.96
CA VAL A 4 9.87 17.72 -19.54
C VAL A 4 10.93 18.77 -19.21
N SER A 5 11.18 18.96 -17.93
CA SER A 5 12.22 19.87 -17.44
C SER A 5 13.49 19.09 -17.14
N ASN A 6 14.61 19.43 -17.78
CA ASN A 6 15.91 18.88 -17.40
C ASN A 6 16.33 19.45 -16.02
N LEU A 7 16.27 18.62 -14.97
CA LEU A 7 16.56 18.98 -13.59
C LEU A 7 18.04 18.86 -13.20
N SER A 8 18.95 18.64 -14.16
CA SER A 8 20.40 18.62 -13.86
C SER A 8 20.98 20.01 -13.57
N ARG A 9 20.24 21.09 -13.86
CA ARG A 9 20.69 22.48 -13.65
C ARG A 9 20.10 23.08 -12.37
N PRO A 10 20.91 23.63 -11.45
CA PRO A 10 20.43 24.24 -10.21
C PRO A 10 19.41 25.37 -10.42
N SER A 11 19.56 26.15 -11.49
CA SER A 11 18.61 27.22 -11.84
C SER A 11 17.21 26.68 -12.17
N LYS A 12 17.11 25.50 -12.79
CA LYS A 12 15.83 24.84 -13.08
C LYS A 12 15.23 24.18 -11.85
N GLN A 13 16.06 23.63 -10.97
CA GLN A 13 15.62 23.10 -9.68
C GLN A 13 14.97 24.20 -8.82
N LYS A 14 15.56 25.40 -8.74
CA LYS A 14 14.95 26.55 -8.04
C LYS A 14 13.57 26.94 -8.58
N LEU A 15 13.41 26.96 -9.90
CA LEU A 15 12.12 27.28 -10.53
C LEU A 15 11.05 26.24 -10.21
N VAL A 16 11.41 24.95 -10.26
CA VAL A 16 10.51 23.85 -9.91
C VAL A 16 10.18 23.87 -8.41
N ALA A 17 11.17 24.06 -7.54
CA ALA A 17 10.96 24.19 -6.10
C ALA A 17 9.97 25.32 -5.77
N LYS A 18 10.12 26.48 -6.41
CA LYS A 18 9.22 27.62 -6.27
C LYS A 18 7.80 27.31 -6.80
N GLN A 19 7.69 26.70 -7.98
CA GLN A 19 6.40 26.35 -8.59
C GLN A 19 5.59 25.40 -7.71
N TYR A 20 6.24 24.39 -7.14
CA TYR A 20 5.60 23.37 -6.30
C TYR A 20 5.62 23.72 -4.81
N LYS A 21 6.10 24.92 -4.43
CA LYS A 21 6.18 25.40 -3.04
C LYS A 21 6.91 24.43 -2.11
N ILE A 22 7.98 23.79 -2.60
CA ILE A 22 8.85 22.90 -1.81
C ILE A 22 10.21 23.57 -1.59
N SER A 23 10.90 23.21 -0.52
CA SER A 23 12.26 23.71 -0.29
C SER A 23 13.25 23.12 -1.30
N LEU A 24 14.25 23.90 -1.69
CA LEU A 24 15.28 23.46 -2.63
C LEU A 24 16.02 22.21 -2.09
N ASN A 25 16.36 22.20 -0.80
CA ASN A 25 16.98 21.03 -0.15
C ASN A 25 16.10 19.77 -0.24
N LYS A 26 14.78 19.91 -0.11
CA LYS A 26 13.86 18.77 -0.27
C LYS A 26 13.88 18.26 -1.71
N LEU A 27 13.82 19.17 -2.69
CA LEU A 27 13.91 18.82 -4.11
C LEU A 27 15.25 18.15 -4.47
N GLU A 28 16.37 18.71 -4.03
CA GLU A 28 17.72 18.19 -4.27
C GLU A 28 17.90 16.80 -3.63
N LYS A 29 17.41 16.61 -2.40
CA LYS A 29 17.37 15.29 -1.76
C LYS A 29 16.65 14.26 -2.63
N HIS A 30 15.49 14.59 -3.19
CA HIS A 30 14.74 13.67 -4.06
C HIS A 30 15.37 13.44 -5.46
N LEU A 31 16.29 14.31 -5.89
CA LEU A 31 16.97 14.22 -7.20
C LEU A 31 18.32 13.51 -7.14
N SER A 32 18.93 13.36 -5.96
CA SER A 32 20.21 12.68 -5.77
C SER A 32 20.17 11.23 -6.29
N SER A 33 21.25 10.78 -6.94
CA SER A 33 21.44 9.37 -7.31
C SER A 33 21.38 8.45 -6.10
N ASP A 34 21.83 8.94 -4.94
CA ASP A 34 21.94 8.17 -3.70
C ASP A 34 20.58 8.06 -3.01
N TYR A 35 19.66 9.00 -3.27
CA TYR A 35 18.26 8.90 -2.83
C TYR A 35 17.51 7.78 -3.54
N LYS A 36 17.95 7.39 -4.74
CA LYS A 36 17.34 6.29 -5.50
C LYS A 36 17.81 4.91 -5.05
N ALA A 37 18.80 4.82 -4.15
CA ALA A 37 19.33 3.57 -3.65
C ALA A 37 19.46 3.62 -2.12
N ASP A 38 18.34 3.84 -1.43
CA ASP A 38 18.23 3.35 -0.06
C ASP A 38 18.36 1.82 -0.14
N PRO A 39 19.44 1.19 0.35
CA PRO A 39 19.65 -0.26 0.24
C PRO A 39 18.55 -1.06 0.94
N HIS A 40 17.80 -0.39 1.82
CA HIS A 40 16.69 -0.96 2.56
C HIS A 40 15.32 -0.64 1.94
N TYR A 41 15.28 0.10 0.83
CA TYR A 41 14.07 0.28 0.04
C TYR A 41 14.09 -0.61 -1.20
N ARG A 42 13.03 -1.40 -1.39
CA ARG A 42 12.83 -2.16 -2.64
C ARG A 42 11.45 -1.90 -3.21
N PHE A 43 11.41 -1.50 -4.46
CA PHE A 43 10.18 -1.29 -5.21
C PHE A 43 9.97 -2.41 -6.22
N TYR A 44 8.75 -2.91 -6.28
CA TYR A 44 8.31 -3.84 -7.32
C TYR A 44 7.02 -3.32 -7.94
N LYS A 45 6.95 -3.34 -9.27
CA LYS A 45 5.75 -2.97 -10.03
C LYS A 45 5.35 -4.11 -10.95
N GLY A 46 4.15 -4.64 -10.72
CA GLY A 46 3.49 -5.58 -11.60
C GLY A 46 2.31 -4.95 -12.34
N ASN A 47 1.56 -5.77 -13.08
CA ASN A 47 0.41 -5.33 -13.87
C ASN A 47 -0.82 -4.96 -13.02
N HIS A 48 -1.01 -5.63 -11.88
CA HIS A 48 -2.20 -5.49 -11.03
C HIS A 48 -1.88 -5.04 -9.60
N MET A 49 -0.59 -4.97 -9.26
CA MET A 49 -0.12 -4.66 -7.92
C MET A 49 1.29 -4.08 -7.97
N GLU A 50 1.57 -3.16 -7.07
CA GLU A 50 2.93 -2.77 -6.71
C GLU A 50 3.20 -3.03 -5.24
N SER A 51 4.48 -3.15 -4.89
CA SER A 51 4.90 -3.27 -3.51
C SER A 51 6.10 -2.40 -3.18
N HIS A 52 6.08 -1.88 -1.96
CA HIS A 52 7.11 -1.01 -1.40
C HIS A 52 7.63 -1.67 -0.12
N LEU A 53 8.84 -2.21 -0.16
CA LEU A 53 9.53 -2.77 1.01
C LEU A 53 10.43 -1.70 1.60
N TYR A 54 10.32 -1.49 2.91
CA TYR A 54 11.21 -0.66 3.70
C TYR A 54 11.78 -1.51 4.85
N GLU A 55 13.09 -1.69 4.90
CA GLU A 55 13.83 -2.37 5.96
C GLU A 55 14.69 -1.34 6.74
N GLY A 56 15.22 -1.71 7.90
CA GLY A 56 16.13 -0.86 8.69
C GLY A 56 15.56 0.51 9.07
N ILE A 57 14.23 0.63 9.14
CA ILE A 57 13.57 1.93 9.37
C ILE A 57 13.60 2.29 10.86
N GLN A 58 13.71 3.59 11.14
CA GLN A 58 13.45 4.06 12.50
C GLN A 58 11.94 4.08 12.78
N PRO A 59 11.49 3.83 14.02
CA PRO A 59 10.07 3.85 14.39
C PRO A 59 9.35 5.15 14.00
N GLY A 60 10.04 6.29 14.08
CA GLY A 60 9.50 7.59 13.71
C GLY A 60 9.24 7.76 12.21
N GLU A 61 9.92 7.00 11.35
CA GLU A 61 9.77 7.09 9.89
C GLU A 61 8.66 6.21 9.31
N PHE A 62 8.13 5.27 10.11
CA PHE A 62 7.15 4.29 9.65
C PHE A 62 5.93 4.95 9.03
N TYR A 63 5.29 5.87 9.79
CA TYR A 63 4.06 6.52 9.34
C TYR A 63 4.30 7.45 8.17
N ASP A 64 5.41 8.17 8.16
CA ASP A 64 5.76 9.07 7.07
C ASP A 64 5.99 8.29 5.77
N LYS A 65 6.76 7.20 5.79
CA LYS A 65 6.99 6.35 4.60
C LYS A 65 5.69 5.69 4.14
N LEU A 66 4.84 5.25 5.06
CA LEU A 66 3.53 4.68 4.76
C LEU A 66 2.61 5.71 4.10
N GLU A 67 2.42 6.88 4.72
CA GLU A 67 1.56 7.93 4.18
C GLU A 67 2.05 8.40 2.81
N ASN A 68 3.35 8.64 2.64
CA ASN A 68 3.92 9.06 1.36
C ASN A 68 3.66 8.05 0.23
N ALA A 69 3.82 6.74 0.49
CA ALA A 69 3.56 5.71 -0.50
C ALA A 69 2.08 5.66 -0.91
N LEU A 70 1.17 5.82 0.06
CA LEU A 70 -0.28 5.80 -0.16
C LEU A 70 -0.79 7.08 -0.83
N GLU A 71 -0.29 8.25 -0.46
CA GLU A 71 -0.69 9.53 -1.04
C GLU A 71 -0.20 9.72 -2.48
N SER A 72 0.85 9.00 -2.90
CA SER A 72 1.36 9.05 -4.27
C SER A 72 0.41 8.41 -5.31
N GLN A 73 -0.60 7.66 -4.85
CA GLN A 73 -1.54 6.94 -5.71
C GLN A 73 -2.57 7.87 -6.34
N LYS A 74 -2.77 7.74 -7.66
CA LYS A 74 -3.71 8.59 -8.44
C LYS A 74 -5.09 7.97 -8.63
N SER A 75 -5.20 6.66 -8.51
CA SER A 75 -6.42 5.88 -8.71
C SER A 75 -6.82 5.23 -7.39
N ALA A 76 -8.07 4.82 -7.25
CA ALA A 76 -8.49 3.99 -6.12
C ALA A 76 -7.69 2.68 -6.08
N TYR A 77 -7.49 2.13 -4.89
CA TYR A 77 -6.70 0.90 -4.71
C TYR A 77 -7.20 0.11 -3.50
N LYS A 78 -6.72 -1.12 -3.35
CA LYS A 78 -6.73 -1.81 -2.04
C LYS A 78 -5.31 -1.87 -1.52
N VAL A 79 -5.12 -1.76 -0.22
CA VAL A 79 -3.81 -1.85 0.43
C VAL A 79 -3.78 -2.97 1.45
N ASN A 80 -2.70 -3.73 1.50
CA ASN A 80 -2.34 -4.50 2.68
C ASN A 80 -0.89 -4.21 3.07
N ILE A 81 -0.52 -4.49 4.32
CA ILE A 81 0.80 -4.22 4.88
C ILE A 81 1.27 -5.49 5.58
N ALA A 82 2.54 -5.84 5.38
CA ALA A 82 3.21 -6.89 6.13
C ALA A 82 4.36 -6.30 6.96
N LEU A 83 4.65 -6.87 8.12
CA LEU A 83 5.72 -6.44 9.03
C LEU A 83 6.92 -7.38 8.97
N GLY A 84 8.12 -6.81 9.03
CA GLY A 84 9.38 -7.53 9.23
C GLY A 84 9.89 -7.28 10.64
N TYR A 85 10.47 -8.29 11.26
CA TYR A 85 10.86 -8.22 12.66
C TYR A 85 12.02 -9.15 12.99
N ASP A 86 12.70 -8.80 14.08
CA ASP A 86 13.74 -9.63 14.68
C ASP A 86 13.22 -10.27 15.97
N LEU A 87 13.57 -11.54 16.14
CA LEU A 87 13.45 -12.24 17.41
C LEU A 87 14.82 -12.36 18.05
N VAL A 88 14.82 -12.49 19.37
CA VAL A 88 15.99 -12.90 20.15
C VAL A 88 15.60 -14.03 21.08
N SER A 89 16.48 -15.02 21.23
CA SER A 89 16.24 -16.14 22.14
C SER A 89 16.13 -15.65 23.59
N LYS A 90 15.34 -16.38 24.40
CA LYS A 90 15.25 -16.10 25.84
C LYS A 90 16.41 -16.68 26.64
N THR A 91 17.18 -17.61 26.07
CA THR A 91 18.27 -18.30 26.74
C THR A 91 19.66 -17.90 26.24
N ASP A 92 19.73 -17.28 25.05
CA ASP A 92 20.97 -16.83 24.43
C ASP A 92 20.70 -15.52 23.68
N ASP A 93 21.12 -14.39 24.26
CA ASP A 93 20.89 -13.08 23.67
C ASP A 93 21.68 -12.85 22.35
N SER A 94 22.57 -13.78 21.96
CA SER A 94 23.27 -13.75 20.67
C SER A 94 22.51 -14.48 19.54
N ASP A 95 21.53 -15.34 19.85
CA ASP A 95 20.68 -16.00 18.86
C ASP A 95 19.54 -15.05 18.45
N THR A 96 19.78 -14.31 17.36
CA THR A 96 18.78 -13.46 16.73
C THR A 96 18.31 -14.00 15.40
N ARG A 97 16.99 -13.91 15.14
CA ARG A 97 16.37 -14.41 13.91
C ARG A 97 15.57 -13.32 13.22
N TYR A 98 15.91 -13.04 11.97
CA TYR A 98 15.18 -12.10 11.12
C TYR A 98 14.02 -12.80 10.39
N PHE A 99 12.86 -12.14 10.39
CA PHE A 99 11.67 -12.56 9.67
C PHE A 99 11.27 -11.49 8.64
N HIS A 100 11.24 -11.90 7.37
CA HIS A 100 10.91 -11.00 6.26
C HIS A 100 9.41 -10.65 6.22
N PRO A 101 9.03 -9.40 5.87
CA PRO A 101 7.63 -9.03 5.69
C PRO A 101 6.90 -9.87 4.63
N ASN A 102 5.90 -10.65 5.06
CA ASN A 102 5.11 -11.50 4.19
C ASN A 102 3.63 -11.54 4.61
N LEU A 103 2.72 -11.35 3.65
CA LEU A 103 1.28 -11.38 3.90
C LEU A 103 0.76 -12.74 4.38
N ALA A 104 1.52 -13.82 4.21
CA ALA A 104 1.11 -15.14 4.69
C ALA A 104 1.06 -15.24 6.22
N ASN A 105 1.91 -14.48 6.94
CA ASN A 105 2.11 -14.67 8.38
C ASN A 105 2.37 -13.38 9.16
N THR A 106 2.63 -12.23 8.50
CA THR A 106 2.92 -10.96 9.17
C THR A 106 2.04 -9.81 8.70
N TYR A 107 0.83 -10.13 8.20
CA TYR A 107 -0.12 -9.13 7.74
C TYR A 107 -0.63 -8.26 8.90
N VAL A 108 -0.79 -6.96 8.62
CA VAL A 108 -1.40 -6.00 9.54
C VAL A 108 -2.92 -6.10 9.47
N PHE A 109 -3.45 -6.13 8.25
CA PHE A 109 -4.89 -6.26 7.98
C PHE A 109 -5.21 -7.68 7.51
N SER A 110 -6.25 -8.28 8.10
CA SER A 110 -6.74 -9.62 7.72
C SER A 110 -7.24 -9.68 6.27
N SER A 111 -7.60 -8.54 5.70
CA SER A 111 -7.95 -8.39 4.30
C SER A 111 -7.48 -7.03 3.77
N PRO A 112 -7.20 -6.90 2.45
CA PRO A 112 -6.80 -5.61 1.89
C PRO A 112 -7.87 -4.52 2.07
N VAL A 113 -7.46 -3.38 2.61
CA VAL A 113 -8.31 -2.22 2.90
C VAL A 113 -8.55 -1.41 1.64
N ALA A 114 -9.81 -1.12 1.30
CA ALA A 114 -10.15 -0.31 0.13
C ALA A 114 -10.01 1.20 0.40
N ILE A 115 -9.21 1.86 -0.43
CA ILE A 115 -8.98 3.31 -0.42
C ILE A 115 -9.64 3.93 -1.65
N ASN A 116 -10.67 4.72 -1.41
CA ASN A 116 -11.41 5.41 -2.47
C ASN A 116 -11.14 6.93 -2.47
N SER A 117 -10.51 7.47 -1.43
CA SER A 117 -10.18 8.89 -1.31
C SER A 117 -8.95 9.09 -0.43
N HIS A 118 -8.29 10.25 -0.49
CA HIS A 118 -7.15 10.54 0.39
C HIS A 118 -7.55 10.55 1.87
N ALA A 119 -8.80 10.92 2.18
CA ALA A 119 -9.31 10.87 3.55
C ALA A 119 -9.37 9.45 4.11
N ASP A 120 -9.54 8.42 3.26
CA ASP A 120 -9.55 7.02 3.67
C ASP A 120 -8.18 6.57 4.18
N ILE A 121 -7.07 7.14 3.70
CA ILE A 121 -5.71 6.80 4.16
C ILE A 121 -5.62 7.05 5.66
N ARG A 122 -5.93 8.27 6.11
CA ARG A 122 -5.88 8.62 7.52
C ARG A 122 -6.93 7.87 8.35
N LYS A 123 -8.17 7.77 7.84
CA LYS A 123 -9.31 7.20 8.60
C LYS A 123 -9.26 5.68 8.72
N LYS A 124 -8.89 4.96 7.65
CA LYS A 124 -8.97 3.50 7.59
C LYS A 124 -7.61 2.82 7.75
N VAL A 125 -6.50 3.48 7.40
CA VAL A 125 -5.18 2.86 7.48
C VAL A 125 -4.43 3.38 8.71
N ILE A 126 -4.16 4.68 8.76
CA ILE A 126 -3.30 5.26 9.81
C ILE A 126 -3.95 5.17 11.19
N SER A 127 -5.21 5.58 11.31
CA SER A 127 -5.94 5.52 12.58
C SER A 127 -6.05 4.08 13.10
N GLU A 128 -6.27 3.12 12.21
CA GLU A 128 -6.42 1.72 12.59
C GLU A 128 -5.08 1.15 13.07
N ILE A 129 -3.99 1.37 12.33
CA ILE A 129 -2.64 0.94 12.73
C ILE A 129 -2.22 1.56 14.07
N ARG A 130 -2.48 2.85 14.28
CA ARG A 130 -2.14 3.53 15.55
C ARG A 130 -2.93 3.00 16.74
N SER A 131 -4.14 2.50 16.51
CA SER A 131 -4.95 1.88 17.56
C SER A 131 -4.54 0.44 17.87
N MET A 132 -3.68 -0.17 17.04
CA MET A 132 -3.20 -1.53 17.22
C MET A 132 -1.84 -1.55 17.92
N GLU A 133 -1.67 -2.52 18.80
CA GLU A 133 -0.34 -2.95 19.22
C GLU A 133 0.23 -3.90 18.16
N LEU A 134 1.07 -3.38 17.25
CA LEU A 134 1.58 -4.13 16.09
C LEU A 134 2.33 -5.41 16.47
N ALA A 135 2.98 -5.43 17.64
CA ALA A 135 3.63 -6.62 18.18
C ALA A 135 2.65 -7.81 18.32
N ASN A 136 1.38 -7.55 18.66
CA ASN A 136 0.37 -8.59 18.85
C ASN A 136 -0.10 -9.22 17.53
N LYS A 137 0.26 -8.64 16.37
CA LYS A 137 -0.02 -9.24 15.06
C LYS A 137 1.00 -10.30 14.67
N LEU A 138 2.14 -10.37 15.34
CA LEU A 138 3.25 -11.24 14.97
C LEU A 138 3.07 -12.60 15.64
N ASN A 139 2.93 -13.65 14.82
CA ASN A 139 2.89 -15.03 15.30
C ASN A 139 4.28 -15.65 15.23
N TYR A 140 4.90 -15.89 16.39
CA TYR A 140 6.22 -16.49 16.53
C TYR A 140 6.27 -17.42 17.76
N PRO A 141 7.22 -18.37 17.83
CA PRO A 141 7.34 -19.30 18.96
C PRO A 141 7.79 -18.56 20.24
N SER A 142 6.82 -17.98 20.94
CA SER A 142 7.01 -17.14 22.13
C SER A 142 7.53 -17.91 23.34
N SER A 143 7.56 -19.25 23.30
CA SER A 143 8.18 -20.08 24.34
C SER A 143 9.70 -19.92 24.37
N GLY A 144 10.36 -19.96 23.20
CA GLY A 144 11.82 -19.87 23.07
C GLY A 144 12.34 -18.47 22.73
N TYR A 145 11.48 -17.61 22.15
CA TYR A 145 11.89 -16.32 21.61
C TYR A 145 11.05 -15.17 22.17
N LYS A 146 11.63 -13.97 22.22
CA LYS A 146 10.93 -12.70 22.45
C LYS A 146 11.12 -11.80 21.22
N LEU A 147 10.12 -10.99 20.91
CA LEU A 147 10.24 -9.93 19.90
C LEU A 147 11.33 -8.95 20.34
N LYS A 148 12.34 -8.75 19.49
CA LYS A 148 13.39 -7.75 19.70
C LYS A 148 12.89 -6.40 19.20
N GLU A 149 12.57 -6.32 17.92
CA GLU A 149 12.07 -5.10 17.28
C GLU A 149 11.37 -5.39 15.95
N ILE A 150 10.54 -4.44 15.50
CA ILE A 150 10.00 -4.41 14.14
C ILE A 150 11.03 -3.66 13.29
N THR A 151 11.65 -4.38 12.35
CA THR A 151 12.79 -3.89 11.55
C THR A 151 12.36 -3.32 10.20
N GLY A 152 11.12 -3.56 9.77
CA GLY A 152 10.63 -3.09 8.48
C GLY A 152 9.18 -3.40 8.20
N PHE A 153 8.71 -2.97 7.03
CA PHE A 153 7.39 -3.30 6.52
C PHE A 153 7.36 -3.30 5.00
N LYS A 154 6.39 -4.04 4.46
CA LYS A 154 6.12 -4.07 3.03
C LYS A 154 4.67 -3.70 2.77
N ILE A 155 4.49 -2.65 1.98
CA ILE A 155 3.18 -2.21 1.50
C ILE A 155 2.86 -2.95 0.21
N TYR A 156 1.65 -3.45 0.09
CA TYR A 156 1.10 -4.06 -1.11
C TYR A 156 -0.08 -3.22 -1.58
N ILE A 157 0.04 -2.62 -2.76
CA ILE A 157 -0.98 -1.75 -3.35
C ILE A 157 -1.55 -2.46 -4.57
N TYR A 158 -2.80 -2.89 -4.46
CA TYR A 158 -3.55 -3.55 -5.53
C TYR A 158 -4.31 -2.50 -6.33
N TYR A 159 -3.99 -2.37 -7.61
CA TYR A 159 -4.58 -1.35 -8.48
C TYR A 159 -6.07 -1.57 -8.69
N ARG A 160 -6.83 -0.48 -8.80
CA ARG A 160 -8.23 -0.49 -9.26
C ARG A 160 -8.42 0.55 -10.37
N ASN A 161 -9.35 0.29 -11.27
CA ASN A 161 -9.53 1.08 -12.50
C ASN A 161 -10.35 2.37 -12.32
N HIS A 162 -10.68 2.78 -11.09
CA HIS A 162 -11.50 3.97 -10.79
C HIS A 162 -10.64 5.13 -10.28
N ALA A 163 -11.00 6.39 -10.56
CA ALA A 163 -10.23 7.53 -10.07
C ALA A 163 -10.42 7.71 -8.56
N LEU A 164 -9.40 8.22 -7.88
CA LEU A 164 -9.46 8.48 -6.45
C LEU A 164 -10.37 9.70 -6.20
N GLY A 165 -11.43 9.54 -5.42
CA GLY A 165 -12.45 10.58 -5.18
C GLY A 165 -13.72 10.47 -6.03
N ASP A 166 -13.81 9.53 -6.98
CA ASP A 166 -15.06 9.26 -7.70
C ASP A 166 -16.09 8.64 -6.72
N ARG A 167 -17.19 9.36 -6.49
CA ARG A 167 -18.31 8.91 -5.61
C ARG A 167 -19.23 7.88 -6.27
N GLU A 168 -19.04 7.55 -7.55
CA GLU A 168 -19.99 6.76 -8.33
C GLU A 168 -19.53 5.32 -8.54
N ALA A 169 -19.68 4.53 -7.47
CA ALA A 169 -20.18 3.16 -7.54
C ALA A 169 -20.31 2.68 -6.08
N VAL A 170 -21.51 2.84 -5.50
CA VAL A 170 -21.85 2.14 -4.27
C VAL A 170 -22.00 0.66 -4.64
N ILE A 171 -20.91 -0.10 -4.52
CA ILE A 171 -20.93 -1.55 -4.70
C ILE A 171 -21.61 -2.14 -3.45
N PRO A 172 -22.73 -2.85 -3.58
CA PRO A 172 -23.41 -3.49 -2.47
C PRO A 172 -22.47 -4.40 -1.66
N LYS A 173 -22.63 -4.42 -0.34
CA LYS A 173 -21.74 -5.10 0.61
C LYS A 173 -21.50 -6.58 0.25
N ILE A 174 -22.54 -7.26 -0.22
CA ILE A 174 -22.50 -8.66 -0.66
C ILE A 174 -21.53 -8.89 -1.84
N ILE A 175 -21.50 -7.98 -2.81
CA ILE A 175 -20.63 -8.09 -4.00
C ILE A 175 -19.19 -7.70 -3.67
N ARG A 176 -19.02 -6.76 -2.75
CA ARG A 176 -17.70 -6.28 -2.31
C ARG A 176 -16.93 -7.32 -1.49
N ASP A 177 -17.67 -8.11 -0.71
CA ASP A 177 -17.12 -9.03 0.27
C ASP A 177 -17.02 -10.48 -0.31
N ASP A 178 -17.45 -10.68 -1.55
CA ASP A 178 -17.28 -11.93 -2.29
C ASP A 178 -15.81 -12.10 -2.76
N LYS A 179 -15.23 -13.26 -2.44
CA LYS A 179 -13.84 -13.61 -2.76
C LYS A 179 -13.63 -13.99 -4.23
N GLN A 180 -14.69 -14.29 -4.98
CA GLN A 180 -14.63 -14.79 -6.36
C GLN A 180 -14.86 -13.70 -7.43
N VAL A 181 -15.33 -12.52 -7.04
CA VAL A 181 -15.68 -11.45 -7.98
C VAL A 181 -14.44 -10.68 -8.43
N ILE A 182 -14.02 -10.92 -9.67
CA ILE A 182 -13.07 -10.08 -10.41
C ILE A 182 -13.78 -8.74 -10.73
N ASN A 183 -13.20 -7.62 -10.30
CA ASN A 183 -13.77 -6.27 -10.53
C ASN A 183 -14.15 -6.07 -12.01
N PHE A 184 -15.38 -5.61 -12.27
CA PHE A 184 -15.88 -5.32 -13.61
C PHE A 184 -15.08 -4.22 -14.32
N PRO A 185 -14.90 -4.31 -15.65
CA PRO A 185 -14.35 -3.22 -16.43
C PRO A 185 -15.29 -2.01 -16.43
N ARG A 186 -14.69 -0.83 -16.36
CA ARG A 186 -15.35 0.47 -16.31
C ARG A 186 -16.09 0.72 -17.63
N THR A 187 -17.41 0.61 -17.63
CA THR A 187 -18.23 1.09 -18.74
C THR A 187 -18.47 2.58 -18.56
N ASN A 188 -18.03 3.38 -19.53
CA ASN A 188 -18.29 4.84 -19.60
C ASN A 188 -19.79 5.12 -19.82
N ASN A 189 -20.62 4.88 -18.79
CA ASN A 189 -22.06 5.15 -18.75
C ASN A 189 -22.88 4.62 -19.93
N LYS A 190 -22.50 3.47 -20.52
CA LYS A 190 -23.15 2.88 -21.70
C LYS A 190 -23.92 1.58 -21.49
N LEU A 191 -24.05 1.07 -20.27
CA LEU A 191 -24.83 -0.15 -20.03
C LEU A 191 -26.28 0.19 -19.72
N SER A 192 -27.19 -0.35 -20.53
CA SER A 192 -28.62 -0.31 -20.27
C SER A 192 -28.96 -1.28 -19.13
N MET A 193 -29.98 -0.97 -18.33
CA MET A 193 -30.44 -1.82 -17.21
C MET A 193 -30.80 -3.26 -17.64
N ASN A 194 -31.04 -3.49 -18.94
CA ASN A 194 -31.34 -4.81 -19.49
C ASN A 194 -30.09 -5.72 -19.58
N GLU A 195 -28.90 -5.15 -19.79
CA GLU A 195 -27.64 -5.91 -19.86
C GLU A 195 -27.14 -6.31 -18.46
N ILE A 196 -27.48 -5.54 -17.43
CA ILE A 196 -27.20 -5.89 -16.04
C ILE A 196 -28.03 -7.11 -15.61
N LYS A 197 -29.29 -7.20 -16.05
CA LYS A 197 -30.15 -8.36 -15.77
C LYS A 197 -29.66 -9.64 -16.45
N SER A 198 -29.12 -9.56 -17.68
CA SER A 198 -28.65 -10.75 -18.38
C SER A 198 -27.40 -11.36 -17.74
N VAL A 199 -26.47 -10.54 -17.23
CA VAL A 199 -25.26 -11.03 -16.55
C VAL A 199 -25.59 -11.70 -15.21
N ILE A 200 -26.56 -11.16 -14.46
CA ILE A 200 -27.04 -11.76 -13.20
C ILE A 200 -27.74 -13.11 -13.46
N LEU A 201 -28.55 -13.21 -14.52
CA LEU A 201 -29.18 -14.46 -14.94
C LEU A 201 -28.17 -15.50 -15.44
N THR A 202 -27.06 -15.07 -16.04
CA THR A 202 -26.01 -15.97 -16.55
C THR A 202 -25.21 -16.60 -15.40
N LEU A 203 -24.94 -15.84 -14.32
CA LEU A 203 -24.21 -16.35 -13.16
C LEU A 203 -25.04 -17.36 -12.33
N HIS A 204 -26.35 -17.16 -12.23
CA HIS A 204 -27.24 -18.11 -11.54
C HIS A 204 -27.60 -19.35 -12.37
N SER A 205 -27.43 -19.33 -13.70
CA SER A 205 -27.70 -20.50 -14.55
C SER A 205 -26.51 -21.44 -14.68
N THR A 206 -25.30 -21.00 -14.31
CA THR A 206 -24.10 -21.84 -14.22
C THR A 206 -23.98 -22.64 -12.92
N GLU A 207 -24.92 -22.54 -11.98
CA GLU A 207 -24.97 -23.33 -10.74
C GLU A 207 -26.03 -24.45 -10.75
N ILE A 208 -26.66 -24.76 -11.90
CA ILE A 208 -27.61 -25.89 -12.03
C ILE A 208 -27.22 -26.84 -13.17
N LEU A 209 -25.94 -27.21 -13.30
CA LEU A 209 -25.52 -28.38 -14.08
C LEU A 209 -24.32 -29.06 -13.43
#